data_AF-A0A9E3D1Y3-F1
#
_entry.id   AF-A0A9E3D1Y3-F1
#
_cell.length_a   1.000
_cell.length_b   1.000
_cell.length_c   1.000
_cell.angle_alpha   90.00
_cell.angle_beta   90.00
_cell.angle_gamma   90.00
#
_symmetry.space_group_name_H-M   'P 1'
#
loop_
_entity.id
_entity.type
_entity.pdbx_description
1 polymer ?
#
loop_
_entity_poly.entity_id
_entity_poly.type
_entity_poly.pdbx_seq_one_letter_code
_entity_poly.pdbx_strand_id
1 'polypeptide(L)'
;GDPGGLLDQAVSLVDVFIPNGPIIATVGRHPASRQFFEASGDSIAPQIPVVVLVNGGSASSSEIVAAALQDAGRAVIVGSASYGKGTVQTVLRLPNEGELTLTWAQLVAPSGYLLHEHGVVPTLCTSDLGDDDRFVQIAIQRAAVSPTTAPAATRARASLDENSWSQLRRSCPARQGDHAIDVKVAKRLLADPVLYSQAVHAITPGQNLASAPAAAAANPVEPALTGASPALSSSPRNP
;
A
#
# COMPACT_ATOMS: atom_id res chain seq x y z
N GLY A 1 -12.16 4.69 6.48
CA GLY A 1 -10.76 4.27 6.76
C GLY A 1 -10.72 2.75 6.94
N ASP A 2 -9.71 2.08 6.40
CA ASP A 2 -9.58 0.61 6.38
C ASP A 2 -8.32 0.16 7.16
N PRO A 3 -8.46 -0.55 8.30
CA PRO A 3 -7.33 -0.95 9.14
C PRO A 3 -6.45 -2.07 8.55
N GLY A 4 -6.82 -2.61 7.39
CA GLY A 4 -6.13 -3.65 6.65
C GLY A 4 -6.71 -5.05 6.88
N GLY A 5 -5.89 -6.07 6.65
CA GLY A 5 -6.31 -7.46 6.73
C GLY A 5 -5.15 -8.41 6.45
N LEU A 6 -5.39 -9.42 5.63
CA LEU A 6 -4.36 -10.38 5.23
C LEU A 6 -3.40 -9.76 4.21
N LEU A 7 -2.11 -10.06 4.33
CA LEU A 7 -1.08 -9.61 3.38
C LEU A 7 -1.33 -10.19 1.99
N ASP A 8 -1.58 -11.49 1.90
CA ASP A 8 -1.75 -12.20 0.62
C ASP A 8 -2.96 -11.71 -0.20
N GLN A 9 -3.99 -11.20 0.49
CA GLN A 9 -5.16 -10.60 -0.16
C GLN A 9 -4.83 -9.23 -0.75
N ALA A 10 -3.99 -8.43 -0.07
CA ALA A 10 -3.49 -7.18 -0.65
C ALA A 10 -2.61 -7.44 -1.88
N VAL A 11 -1.72 -8.44 -1.81
CA VAL A 11 -0.87 -8.85 -2.93
C VAL A 11 -1.73 -9.29 -4.13
N SER A 12 -2.68 -10.20 -3.90
CA SER A 12 -3.61 -10.67 -4.94
C SER A 12 -4.43 -9.53 -5.56
N LEU A 13 -4.89 -8.58 -4.74
CA LEU A 13 -5.65 -7.42 -5.24
C LEU A 13 -4.78 -6.51 -6.12
N VAL A 14 -3.53 -6.27 -5.73
CA VAL A 14 -2.62 -5.45 -6.52
C VAL A 14 -2.30 -6.14 -7.86
N ASP A 15 -2.09 -7.45 -7.85
CA ASP A 15 -1.76 -8.26 -9.02
C ASP A 15 -2.80 -8.16 -10.16
N VAL A 16 -4.07 -7.89 -9.81
CA VAL A 16 -5.14 -7.61 -10.79
C VAL A 16 -4.80 -6.42 -11.69
N PHE A 17 -4.10 -5.41 -11.17
CA PHE A 17 -3.91 -4.11 -11.83
C PHE A 17 -2.52 -3.88 -12.41
N ILE A 18 -1.48 -4.53 -11.89
CA ILE A 18 -0.11 -4.35 -12.37
C ILE A 18 0.37 -5.59 -13.12
N PRO A 19 0.88 -5.44 -14.36
CA PRO A 19 1.27 -6.59 -15.17
C PRO A 19 2.63 -7.18 -14.78
N ASN A 20 3.51 -6.42 -14.13
CA ASN A 20 4.85 -6.88 -13.77
C ASN A 20 5.46 -5.99 -12.69
N GLY A 21 6.52 -6.50 -12.05
CA GLY A 21 7.32 -5.77 -11.08
C GLY A 21 6.99 -6.06 -9.62
N PRO A 22 7.74 -5.47 -8.68
CA PRO A 22 7.58 -5.71 -7.24
C PRO A 22 6.29 -5.09 -6.69
N ILE A 23 5.62 -5.84 -5.80
CA ILE A 23 4.41 -5.43 -5.08
C ILE A 23 4.78 -4.91 -3.69
N ILE A 24 5.48 -5.74 -2.92
CA ILE A 24 5.90 -5.44 -1.56
C ILE A 24 7.02 -6.41 -1.18
N ALA A 25 7.85 -6.02 -0.21
CA ALA A 25 8.76 -6.96 0.45
C ALA A 25 8.55 -6.93 1.96
N THR A 26 8.81 -8.06 2.60
CA THR A 26 8.93 -8.17 4.06
C THR A 26 10.40 -8.32 4.42
N VAL A 27 10.85 -7.60 5.46
CA VAL A 27 12.22 -7.70 5.95
C VAL A 27 12.20 -7.84 7.46
N GLY A 28 12.75 -8.96 7.95
CA GLY A 28 12.95 -9.19 9.37
C GLY A 28 14.25 -9.93 9.66
N ARG A 29 14.41 -10.28 10.95
CA ARG A 29 15.63 -10.89 11.48
C ARG A 29 15.80 -12.34 11.01
N HIS A 30 14.70 -13.08 10.93
CA HIS A 30 14.72 -14.49 10.54
C HIS A 30 14.72 -14.61 9.00
N PRO A 31 15.44 -15.56 8.40
CA PRO A 31 15.43 -15.73 6.94
C PRO A 31 14.02 -15.88 6.34
N ALA A 32 13.16 -16.68 6.97
CA ALA A 32 11.76 -16.86 6.54
C ALA A 32 10.86 -15.61 6.71
N SER A 33 11.35 -14.57 7.40
CA SER A 33 10.67 -13.26 7.49
C SER A 33 11.01 -12.33 6.33
N ARG A 34 11.87 -12.79 5.41
CA ARG A 34 12.27 -12.07 4.21
C ARG A 34 11.55 -12.65 3.01
N GLN A 35 10.55 -11.96 2.51
CA GLN A 35 9.76 -12.38 1.36
C GLN A 35 9.69 -11.24 0.36
N PHE A 36 9.66 -11.59 -0.92
CA PHE A 36 9.48 -10.66 -2.03
C PHE A 36 8.23 -11.10 -2.78
N PHE A 37 7.31 -10.16 -2.98
CA PHE A 37 6.07 -10.39 -3.70
C PHE A 37 6.15 -9.60 -5.00
N GLU A 38 5.94 -10.28 -6.13
CA GLU A 38 5.98 -9.70 -7.47
C GLU A 38 4.68 -10.02 -8.20
N ALA A 39 4.33 -9.18 -9.17
CA ALA A 39 3.17 -9.41 -10.02
C ALA A 39 3.38 -10.65 -10.91
N SER A 40 2.32 -11.43 -11.10
CA SER A 40 2.34 -12.72 -11.78
C SER A 40 2.49 -12.62 -13.30
N GLY A 41 2.09 -11.49 -13.90
CA GLY A 41 1.94 -11.36 -15.35
C GLY A 41 0.48 -11.36 -15.81
N ASP A 42 -0.44 -11.88 -15.00
CA ASP A 42 -1.82 -12.17 -15.40
C ASP A 42 -2.79 -11.02 -15.09
N SER A 43 -2.31 -9.77 -15.18
CA SER A 43 -3.16 -8.60 -14.92
C SER A 43 -4.35 -8.56 -15.88
N ILE A 44 -5.56 -8.57 -15.32
CA ILE A 44 -6.82 -8.55 -16.07
C ILE A 44 -7.37 -7.13 -16.28
N ALA A 45 -6.84 -6.14 -15.54
CA ALA A 45 -7.27 -4.76 -15.64
C ALA A 45 -6.09 -3.77 -15.85
N PRO A 46 -5.10 -4.02 -16.73
CA PRO A 46 -3.89 -3.20 -16.80
C PRO A 46 -4.13 -1.77 -17.31
N GLN A 47 -5.23 -1.52 -18.02
CA GLN A 47 -5.53 -0.23 -18.68
C GLN A 47 -6.68 0.55 -18.04
N ILE A 48 -7.35 0.01 -17.01
CA ILE A 48 -8.50 0.68 -16.40
C ILE A 48 -8.00 1.82 -15.50
N PRO A 49 -8.44 3.08 -15.64
CA PRO A 49 -8.04 4.13 -14.71
C PRO A 49 -8.43 3.80 -13.25
N VAL A 50 -7.50 3.92 -12.32
CA VAL A 50 -7.69 3.59 -10.89
C VAL A 50 -7.33 4.80 -10.04
N VAL A 51 -8.23 5.17 -9.14
CA VAL A 51 -7.95 6.12 -8.06
C VAL A 51 -8.17 5.39 -6.73
N VAL A 52 -7.22 5.52 -5.82
CA VAL A 52 -7.30 4.94 -4.47
C VAL A 52 -7.46 6.07 -3.47
N LEU A 53 -8.47 5.96 -2.60
CA LEU A 53 -8.70 6.90 -1.52
C LEU A 53 -8.05 6.39 -0.24
N VAL A 54 -7.24 7.22 0.40
CA VAL A 54 -6.57 6.89 1.67
C VAL A 54 -6.74 7.99 2.69
N ASN A 55 -6.79 7.60 3.96
CA ASN A 55 -6.84 8.54 5.07
C ASN A 55 -6.06 8.04 6.28
N GLY A 56 -6.06 8.80 7.38
CA GLY A 56 -5.35 8.44 8.61
C GLY A 56 -5.84 7.16 9.30
N GLY A 57 -6.96 6.59 8.85
CA GLY A 57 -7.46 5.28 9.28
C GLY A 57 -7.07 4.14 8.33
N SER A 58 -6.45 4.42 7.18
CA SER A 58 -5.91 3.40 6.27
C SER A 58 -4.61 2.83 6.85
N ALA A 59 -4.55 1.53 7.10
CA ALA A 59 -3.41 0.88 7.74
C ALA A 59 -3.10 -0.51 7.14
N SER A 60 -1.87 -1.01 7.35
CA SER A 60 -1.49 -2.40 7.05
C SER A 60 -1.71 -2.79 5.58
N SER A 61 -2.49 -3.84 5.28
CA SER A 61 -2.81 -4.29 3.92
C SER A 61 -3.32 -3.18 3.00
N SER A 62 -4.07 -2.22 3.51
CA SER A 62 -4.57 -1.08 2.73
C SER A 62 -3.43 -0.14 2.30
N GLU A 63 -2.38 -0.03 3.13
CA GLU A 63 -1.16 0.71 2.80
C GLU A 63 -0.32 -0.05 1.78
N ILE A 64 -0.30 -1.39 1.81
CA ILE A 64 0.35 -2.21 0.78
C ILE A 64 -0.28 -1.92 -0.59
N VAL A 65 -1.62 -1.98 -0.68
CA VAL A 65 -2.33 -1.71 -1.94
C VAL A 65 -2.03 -0.31 -2.45
N ALA A 66 -2.12 0.70 -1.59
CA ALA A 66 -1.86 2.08 -1.97
C ALA A 66 -0.40 2.31 -2.38
N ALA A 67 0.57 1.81 -1.61
CA ALA A 67 2.00 1.96 -1.92
C ALA A 67 2.37 1.26 -3.22
N ALA A 68 1.94 0.02 -3.41
CA ALA A 68 2.29 -0.77 -4.59
C ALA A 68 1.72 -0.16 -5.88
N LEU A 69 0.44 0.22 -5.86
CA LEU A 69 -0.20 0.87 -7.02
C LEU A 69 0.37 2.27 -7.29
N GLN A 70 0.77 3.01 -6.25
CA GLN A 70 1.41 4.31 -6.42
C GLN A 70 2.79 4.17 -7.03
N ASP A 71 3.65 3.32 -6.45
CA ASP A 71 5.03 3.17 -6.88
C ASP A 71 5.15 2.52 -8.26
N ALA A 72 4.18 1.69 -8.65
CA ALA A 72 4.06 1.16 -10.01
C ALA A 72 3.56 2.21 -11.02
N GLY A 73 3.20 3.42 -10.60
CA GLY A 73 2.57 4.43 -11.44
C GLY A 73 1.23 3.96 -12.00
N ARG A 74 0.51 3.10 -11.26
CA ARG A 74 -0.71 2.45 -11.73
C ARG A 74 -1.97 3.17 -11.31
N ALA A 75 -1.97 3.80 -10.13
CA ALA A 75 -3.11 4.52 -9.59
C ALA A 75 -2.72 5.90 -9.05
N VAL A 76 -3.66 6.84 -9.10
CA VAL A 76 -3.54 8.10 -8.35
C VAL A 76 -4.03 7.87 -6.93
N ILE A 77 -3.19 8.18 -5.94
CA ILE A 77 -3.59 8.13 -4.54
C ILE A 77 -4.09 9.51 -4.11
N VAL A 78 -5.31 9.59 -3.60
CA VAL A 78 -5.98 10.83 -3.17
C VAL A 78 -6.34 10.75 -1.69
N GLY A 79 -6.17 11.85 -0.96
CA GLY A 79 -6.64 11.95 0.42
C GLY A 79 -5.62 12.58 1.36
N SER A 80 -5.31 11.88 2.45
CA SER A 80 -4.34 12.30 3.47
C SER A 80 -3.33 11.20 3.78
N ALA A 81 -2.24 11.52 4.48
CA ALA A 81 -1.27 10.49 4.88
C ALA A 81 -1.95 9.34 5.66
N SER A 82 -1.57 8.11 5.34
CA SER A 82 -2.10 6.90 5.99
C SER A 82 -1.51 6.69 7.40
N TYR A 83 -1.91 5.63 8.08
CA TYR A 83 -1.55 5.41 9.48
C TYR A 83 -0.04 5.23 9.72
N GLY A 84 0.64 4.42 8.91
CA GLY A 84 2.05 4.04 9.10
C GLY A 84 2.25 2.68 9.78
N LYS A 85 1.31 1.73 9.60
CA LYS A 85 1.41 0.38 10.18
C LYS A 85 2.16 -0.52 9.20
N GLY A 86 3.48 -0.39 9.22
CA GLY A 86 4.39 -1.15 8.35
C GLY A 86 4.97 -2.41 8.96
N THR A 87 4.26 -3.15 9.81
CA THR A 87 4.78 -4.38 10.43
C THR A 87 3.89 -5.58 10.17
N VAL A 88 4.52 -6.74 9.93
CA VAL A 88 3.86 -8.04 9.84
C VAL A 88 3.95 -8.71 11.20
N GLN A 89 2.82 -9.24 11.68
CA GLN A 89 2.75 -9.98 12.93
C GLN A 89 2.50 -11.46 12.65
N THR A 90 3.10 -12.33 13.45
CA THR A 90 2.84 -13.77 13.46
C THR A 90 2.24 -14.16 14.81
N VAL A 91 1.33 -15.15 14.79
CA VAL A 91 0.74 -15.71 16.00
C VAL A 91 1.39 -17.06 16.28
N LEU A 92 1.99 -17.20 17.45
CA LEU A 92 2.58 -18.45 17.92
C LEU A 92 1.67 -19.07 18.97
N ARG A 93 1.20 -20.29 18.72
CA ARG A 93 0.42 -21.06 19.71
C ARG A 93 1.36 -21.71 20.71
N LEU A 94 1.05 -21.52 21.99
CA LEU A 94 1.80 -22.05 23.11
C LEU A 94 1.23 -23.42 23.56
N PRO A 95 2.01 -24.27 24.25
CA PRO A 95 1.53 -25.58 24.72
C PRO A 95 0.31 -25.54 25.64
N ASN A 96 0.07 -24.40 26.29
CA ASN A 96 -1.07 -24.17 27.19
C ASN A 96 -2.27 -23.55 26.46
N GLU A 97 -2.35 -23.67 25.14
CA GLU A 97 -3.40 -23.09 24.27
C GLU A 97 -3.42 -21.54 24.25
N GLY A 98 -2.44 -20.89 24.88
CA GLY A 98 -2.24 -19.45 24.76
C GLY A 98 -1.71 -19.05 23.38
N GLU A 99 -1.84 -17.77 23.05
CA GLU A 99 -1.32 -17.20 21.81
C GLU A 99 -0.35 -16.05 22.12
N LEU A 100 0.77 -16.03 21.39
CA LEU A 100 1.75 -14.95 21.43
C LEU A 100 1.79 -14.28 20.06
N THR A 101 1.39 -13.02 19.99
CA THR A 101 1.52 -12.19 18.79
C THR A 101 2.88 -11.50 18.81
N LEU A 102 3.69 -11.77 17.79
CA LEU A 102 5.04 -11.23 17.67
C LEU A 102 5.20 -10.47 16.35
N THR A 103 5.79 -9.28 16.41
CA THR A 103 6.24 -8.59 15.19
C THR A 103 7.35 -9.37 14.52
N TRP A 104 7.09 -9.81 13.29
CA TRP A 104 7.92 -10.73 12.52
C TRP A 104 8.81 -10.01 11.52
N ALA A 105 8.25 -9.04 10.80
CA ALA A 105 8.91 -8.30 9.73
C ALA A 105 8.40 -6.86 9.61
N GLN A 106 9.15 -6.04 8.90
CA GLN A 106 8.70 -4.73 8.42
C GLN A 106 8.33 -4.81 6.94
N LEU A 107 7.39 -3.97 6.52
CA LEU A 107 6.94 -3.84 5.14
C LEU A 107 7.78 -2.77 4.43
N VAL A 108 8.32 -3.15 3.27
CA VAL A 108 9.12 -2.29 2.39
C VAL A 108 8.35 -2.11 1.08
N ALA A 109 8.05 -0.87 0.73
CA ALA A 109 7.40 -0.51 -0.53
C ALA A 109 8.28 -0.82 -1.74
N PRO A 110 7.72 -0.94 -2.96
CA PRO A 110 8.51 -1.13 -4.19
C PRO A 110 9.60 -0.07 -4.40
N SER A 111 9.34 1.18 -4.04
CA SER A 111 10.33 2.26 -4.11
C SER A 111 11.38 2.23 -2.99
N GLY A 112 11.33 1.23 -2.10
CA GLY A 112 12.36 0.87 -1.13
C GLY A 112 12.23 1.50 0.26
N TYR A 113 11.20 2.31 0.52
CA TYR A 113 10.98 2.90 1.85
C TYR A 113 10.19 1.98 2.78
N LEU A 114 10.40 2.13 4.08
CA LEU A 114 9.65 1.41 5.11
C LEU A 114 8.28 2.05 5.31
N LEU A 115 7.22 1.25 5.32
CA LEU A 115 5.87 1.75 5.64
C LEU A 115 5.73 2.13 7.13
N HIS A 116 6.56 1.56 7.99
CA HIS A 116 6.46 1.79 9.43
C HIS A 116 6.76 3.26 9.74
N GLU A 117 5.86 3.92 10.48
CA GLU A 117 5.90 5.34 10.84
C GLU A 117 5.74 6.34 9.67
N HIS A 118 6.19 5.98 8.46
CA HIS A 118 6.04 6.82 7.27
C HIS A 118 4.62 6.73 6.67
N GLY A 119 4.08 5.52 6.54
CA GLY A 119 2.84 5.25 5.80
C GLY A 119 2.95 5.60 4.32
N VAL A 120 1.81 5.84 3.69
CA VAL A 120 1.66 6.30 2.30
C VAL A 120 1.24 7.75 2.32
N VAL A 121 2.03 8.61 1.67
CA VAL A 121 1.66 9.99 1.39
C VAL A 121 0.99 10.02 0.01
N PRO A 122 -0.26 10.54 -0.08
CA PRO A 122 -1.02 10.51 -1.33
C PRO A 122 -0.34 11.36 -2.40
N THR A 123 -0.52 10.96 -3.66
CA THR A 123 -0.07 11.74 -4.83
C THR A 123 -0.77 13.09 -4.86
N LEU A 124 -2.06 13.11 -4.52
CA LEU A 124 -2.86 14.32 -4.44
C LEU A 124 -3.40 14.50 -3.03
N CYS A 125 -2.79 15.44 -2.31
CA CYS A 125 -3.20 15.79 -0.97
C CYS A 125 -4.46 16.68 -0.95
N THR A 126 -5.43 16.28 -0.13
CA THR A 126 -6.68 17.01 0.12
C THR A 126 -6.91 17.29 1.61
N SER A 127 -5.96 16.95 2.48
CA SER A 127 -6.10 17.08 3.94
C SER A 127 -6.29 18.53 4.41
N ASP A 128 -5.78 19.50 3.64
CA ASP A 128 -5.87 20.93 3.89
C ASP A 128 -7.04 21.61 3.15
N LEU A 129 -7.87 20.83 2.45
CA LEU A 129 -8.97 21.32 1.63
C LEU A 129 -10.32 21.02 2.28
N GLY A 130 -11.26 21.96 2.14
CA GLY A 130 -12.65 21.77 2.55
C GLY A 130 -13.46 20.99 1.52
N ASP A 131 -14.69 20.62 1.89
CA ASP A 131 -15.57 19.77 1.08
C ASP A 131 -16.39 20.51 -0.01
N ASP A 132 -16.28 21.84 -0.06
CA ASP A 132 -16.94 22.69 -1.05
C ASP A 132 -16.36 22.50 -2.47
N ASP A 133 -17.17 22.69 -3.51
CA ASP A 133 -16.76 22.48 -4.91
C ASP A 133 -15.62 23.39 -5.38
N ARG A 134 -15.45 24.56 -4.76
CA ARG A 134 -14.29 25.45 -5.00
C ARG A 134 -12.96 24.74 -4.75
N PHE A 135 -12.90 23.86 -3.74
CA PHE A 135 -11.68 23.15 -3.39
C PHE A 135 -11.37 22.00 -4.34
N VAL A 136 -12.39 21.46 -5.02
CA VAL A 136 -12.19 20.46 -6.09
C VAL A 136 -11.32 21.05 -7.20
N GLN A 137 -11.61 22.29 -7.62
CA GLN A 137 -10.83 22.96 -8.65
C GLN A 137 -9.38 23.22 -8.21
N ILE A 138 -9.18 23.58 -6.94
CA ILE A 138 -7.83 23.75 -6.37
C ILE A 138 -7.07 22.42 -6.37
N ALA A 139 -7.70 21.31 -5.97
CA ALA A 139 -7.10 19.98 -6.02
C ALA A 139 -6.75 19.57 -7.46
N ILE A 140 -7.63 19.83 -8.42
CA ILE A 140 -7.36 19.54 -9.84
C ILE A 140 -6.19 20.36 -10.37
N GLN A 141 -6.10 21.64 -10.00
CA GLN A 141 -4.96 22.48 -10.37
C GLN A 141 -3.64 21.92 -9.79
N ARG A 142 -3.65 21.43 -8.54
CA ARG A 142 -2.48 20.76 -7.94
C ARG A 142 -2.08 19.49 -8.72
N ALA A 143 -3.05 18.73 -9.20
CA ALA A 143 -2.80 17.52 -9.99
C ALA A 143 -2.24 17.82 -11.40
N ALA A 144 -2.67 18.92 -12.02
CA ALA A 144 -2.25 19.33 -13.36
C ALA A 144 -0.82 19.93 -13.39
N VAL A 145 -0.35 20.50 -12.29
CA VAL A 145 1.02 21.05 -12.17
C VAL A 145 2.01 19.93 -11.78
N SER A 146 2.44 19.14 -12.78
CA SER A 146 3.60 18.23 -12.67
C SER A 146 4.93 18.99 -12.54
N PRO A 147 6.06 18.36 -12.16
CA PRO A 147 6.47 17.84 -10.86
C PRO A 147 7.56 18.72 -10.20
N THR A 148 7.79 19.95 -10.67
CA THR A 148 8.91 20.80 -10.21
C THR A 148 8.66 21.52 -8.89
N THR A 149 7.40 21.60 -8.45
CA THR A 149 7.01 22.21 -7.18
C THR A 149 6.37 21.23 -6.20
N ALA A 150 6.28 19.94 -6.53
CA ALA A 150 5.97 18.91 -5.56
C ALA A 150 7.21 18.74 -4.66
N PRO A 151 7.17 19.19 -3.39
CA PRO A 151 8.35 19.20 -2.55
C PRO A 151 8.77 17.75 -2.31
N ALA A 152 9.93 17.34 -2.83
CA ALA A 152 10.61 16.11 -2.43
C ALA A 152 9.88 14.76 -2.64
N ALA A 153 8.62 14.72 -3.08
CA ALA A 153 7.82 13.49 -3.19
C ALA A 153 8.29 12.52 -4.29
N THR A 154 9.20 12.97 -5.15
CA THR A 154 9.64 12.27 -6.36
C THR A 154 11.14 11.92 -6.37
N ARG A 155 11.88 12.30 -5.32
CA ARG A 155 13.17 11.64 -5.05
C ARG A 155 12.86 10.22 -4.58
N ALA A 156 13.68 9.24 -4.97
CA ALA A 156 13.52 7.85 -4.54
C ALA A 156 13.23 7.85 -3.04
N ARG A 157 11.99 7.52 -2.65
CA ARG A 157 11.50 7.63 -1.28
C ARG A 157 12.41 6.88 -0.30
N ALA A 158 13.04 5.80 -0.77
CA ALA A 158 14.09 5.08 -0.06
C ALA A 158 15.30 5.93 0.39
N SER A 159 15.63 7.03 -0.30
CA SER A 159 16.80 7.86 0.02
C SER A 159 16.48 9.04 0.94
N LEU A 160 15.22 9.21 1.34
CA LEU A 160 14.84 10.29 2.27
C LEU A 160 15.28 9.92 3.69
N ASP A 161 15.89 10.89 4.38
CA ASP A 161 16.16 10.76 5.81
C ASP A 161 14.89 11.00 6.63
N GLU A 162 14.95 10.68 7.93
CA GLU A 162 13.81 10.79 8.85
C GLU A 162 13.20 12.19 8.89
N ASN A 163 14.05 13.22 8.82
CA ASN A 163 13.61 14.61 8.82
C ASN A 163 12.83 14.96 7.55
N SER A 164 13.33 14.55 6.38
CA SER A 164 12.67 14.76 5.10
C SER A 164 11.35 14.00 5.02
N TRP A 165 11.30 12.77 5.56
CA TRP A 165 10.08 11.99 5.68
C TRP A 165 9.05 12.66 6.58
N SER A 166 9.47 13.09 7.76
CA SER A 166 8.63 13.85 8.68
C SER A 166 8.07 15.13 8.04
N GLN A 167 8.88 15.86 7.26
CA GLN A 167 8.42 17.03 6.51
C GLN A 167 7.41 16.66 5.43
N LEU A 168 7.67 15.60 4.65
CA LEU A 168 6.77 15.11 3.61
C LEU A 168 5.41 14.70 4.21
N ARG A 169 5.41 13.96 5.31
CA ARG A 169 4.18 13.57 6.02
C ARG A 169 3.42 14.77 6.58
N ARG A 170 4.13 15.80 7.09
CA ARG A 170 3.51 17.05 7.56
C ARG A 170 2.94 17.90 6.43
N SER A 171 3.43 17.75 5.19
CA SER A 171 2.86 18.44 4.03
C SER A 171 1.46 17.93 3.66
N CYS A 172 1.12 16.71 4.11
CA CYS A 172 -0.21 16.12 3.92
C CYS A 172 -0.67 15.38 5.20
N PRO A 173 -1.00 16.11 6.29
CA PRO A 173 -1.28 15.50 7.58
C PRO A 173 -2.43 14.49 7.52
N ALA A 174 -2.26 13.38 8.24
CA ALA A 174 -3.27 12.33 8.36
C ALA A 174 -4.59 12.90 8.89
N ARG A 175 -5.69 12.59 8.20
CA ARG A 175 -7.04 13.05 8.55
C ARG A 175 -7.94 11.84 8.79
N GLN A 176 -8.76 11.89 9.83
CA GLN A 176 -9.74 10.83 10.14
C GLN A 176 -11.09 11.12 9.48
N GLY A 177 -11.89 10.07 9.34
CA GLY A 177 -13.23 10.15 8.74
C GLY A 177 -13.21 10.24 7.22
N ASP A 178 -14.41 10.19 6.64
CA ASP A 178 -14.63 10.29 5.20
C ASP A 178 -14.95 11.74 4.85
N HIS A 179 -14.42 12.22 3.72
CA HIS A 179 -14.56 13.62 3.30
C HIS A 179 -15.01 13.66 1.85
N ALA A 180 -16.00 14.50 1.57
CA ALA A 180 -16.63 14.55 0.25
C ALA A 180 -15.64 15.00 -0.84
N ILE A 181 -14.66 15.83 -0.50
CA ILE A 181 -13.63 16.31 -1.42
C ILE A 181 -12.86 15.15 -2.09
N ASP A 182 -12.53 14.10 -1.33
CA ASP A 182 -11.72 12.97 -1.81
C ASP A 182 -12.43 12.25 -2.96
N VAL A 183 -13.73 11.99 -2.78
CA VAL A 183 -14.59 11.33 -3.77
C VAL A 183 -14.86 12.25 -4.97
N LYS A 184 -15.11 13.55 -4.75
CA LYS A 184 -15.35 14.52 -5.83
C LYS A 184 -14.13 14.64 -6.74
N VAL A 185 -12.94 14.74 -6.15
CA VAL A 185 -11.66 14.79 -6.85
C VAL A 185 -11.41 13.50 -7.63
N ALA A 186 -11.59 12.34 -6.99
CA ALA A 186 -11.44 11.04 -7.66
C ALA A 186 -12.35 10.90 -8.89
N LYS A 187 -13.64 11.26 -8.76
CA LYS A 187 -14.59 11.25 -9.88
C LYS A 187 -14.15 12.18 -11.00
N ARG A 188 -13.64 13.37 -10.67
CA ARG A 188 -13.17 14.34 -11.67
C ARG A 188 -11.92 13.84 -12.41
N LEU A 189 -10.98 13.20 -11.71
CA LEU A 189 -9.81 12.54 -12.30
C LEU A 189 -10.27 11.45 -13.28
N LEU A 190 -11.14 10.54 -12.84
CA LEU A 190 -11.61 9.42 -13.67
C LEU A 190 -12.44 9.85 -14.88
N ALA A 191 -13.11 11.01 -14.82
CA ALA A 191 -13.89 11.56 -15.92
C ALA A 191 -13.05 12.30 -16.99
N ASP A 192 -11.77 12.56 -16.72
CA ASP A 192 -10.91 13.36 -17.60
C ASP A 192 -9.58 12.62 -17.84
N PRO A 193 -9.45 11.88 -18.96
CA PRO A 193 -8.27 11.06 -19.24
C PRO A 193 -6.96 11.84 -19.29
N VAL A 194 -7.00 13.10 -19.76
CA VAL A 194 -5.81 13.95 -19.84
C VAL A 194 -5.35 14.29 -18.43
N LEU A 195 -6.26 14.77 -17.58
CA LEU A 195 -5.98 15.07 -16.19
C LEU A 195 -5.51 13.83 -15.40
N TYR A 196 -6.16 12.68 -15.60
CA TYR A 196 -5.75 11.43 -14.99
C TYR A 196 -4.32 11.06 -15.39
N SER A 197 -4.00 11.13 -16.69
CA SER A 197 -2.65 10.81 -17.18
C SER A 197 -1.60 11.74 -16.55
N GLN A 198 -1.88 13.05 -16.43
CA GLN A 198 -0.97 13.99 -15.78
C GLN A 198 -0.75 13.65 -14.30
N ALA A 199 -1.83 13.33 -13.58
CA ALA A 199 -1.77 12.98 -12.16
C ALA A 199 -1.00 11.69 -11.90
N VAL A 200 -1.13 10.67 -12.77
CA VAL A 200 -0.39 9.42 -12.66
C VAL A 200 1.10 9.62 -12.98
N HIS A 201 1.44 10.37 -14.02
CA HIS A 201 2.85 10.57 -14.43
C HIS A 201 3.61 11.59 -13.57
N ALA A 202 2.92 12.39 -12.74
CA ALA A 202 3.57 13.19 -11.70
C ALA A 202 4.34 12.31 -10.68
N ILE A 203 4.00 11.01 -10.63
CA ILE A 203 4.73 9.98 -9.91
C ILE A 203 5.85 9.48 -10.83
N THR A 204 7.11 9.89 -10.60
CA THR A 204 8.22 9.19 -11.25
C THR A 204 8.34 7.81 -10.61
N PRO A 205 8.31 6.71 -11.39
CA PRO A 205 8.60 5.39 -10.86
C PRO A 205 9.97 5.41 -10.19
N GLY A 206 10.05 5.02 -8.92
CA GLY A 206 11.33 4.81 -8.26
C GLY A 206 12.11 3.80 -9.10
N GLN A 207 13.33 4.15 -9.53
CA GLN A 207 14.17 3.20 -10.24
C GLN A 207 14.30 1.92 -9.40
N ASN A 208 13.98 0.78 -10.03
CA ASN A 208 13.93 -0.55 -9.45
C ASN A 208 15.12 -0.82 -8.52
N LEU A 209 14.88 -0.89 -7.22
CA LEU A 209 15.87 -1.32 -6.21
C LEU A 209 15.46 -2.59 -5.46
N ALA A 210 14.27 -3.13 -5.73
CA ALA A 210 13.84 -4.44 -5.22
C ALA A 210 14.10 -5.58 -6.22
N SER A 211 15.13 -5.49 -7.06
CA SER A 211 15.70 -6.72 -7.65
C SER A 211 16.40 -7.48 -6.52
N ALA A 212 15.99 -8.74 -6.32
CA ALA A 212 16.54 -9.66 -5.33
C ALA A 212 18.07 -9.55 -5.19
N PRO A 213 18.65 -9.71 -3.99
CA PRO A 213 20.07 -10.01 -3.92
C PRO A 213 20.27 -11.32 -4.69
N ALA A 214 21.13 -11.29 -5.70
CA ALA A 214 21.49 -12.44 -6.51
C ALA A 214 22.21 -13.50 -5.64
N ALA A 215 21.46 -14.27 -4.85
CA ALA A 215 21.84 -15.53 -4.21
C ALA A 215 20.71 -16.01 -3.26
N ALA A 216 19.60 -16.51 -3.81
CA ALA A 216 18.73 -17.46 -3.11
C ALA A 216 17.82 -18.15 -4.15
N ALA A 217 18.43 -18.99 -4.97
CA ALA A 217 17.68 -19.87 -5.86
C ALA A 217 16.81 -20.84 -5.05
N ALA A 218 15.54 -20.92 -5.45
CA ALA A 218 14.61 -22.04 -5.35
C ALA A 218 14.49 -22.76 -4.01
N ASN A 219 13.35 -22.53 -3.33
CA ASN A 219 12.59 -23.63 -2.74
C ASN A 219 11.09 -23.36 -2.96
N PRO A 220 10.29 -24.37 -3.35
CA PRO A 220 8.86 -24.21 -3.56
C PRO A 220 8.18 -23.79 -2.25
N VAL A 221 7.28 -22.83 -2.36
CA VAL A 221 6.39 -22.38 -1.28
C VAL A 221 5.48 -23.55 -0.92
N GLU A 222 5.73 -24.19 0.23
CA GLU A 222 4.69 -25.01 0.88
C GLU A 222 3.57 -24.08 1.36
N PRO A 223 2.30 -24.47 1.19
CA PRO A 223 1.19 -23.67 1.66
C PRO A 223 1.29 -23.52 3.18
N ALA A 224 1.44 -22.27 3.64
CA ALA A 224 1.26 -21.92 5.03
C ALA A 224 -0.08 -22.49 5.50
N LEU A 225 -0.06 -23.18 6.64
CA LEU A 225 -1.19 -23.83 7.30
C LEU A 225 -2.41 -22.91 7.36
N THR A 226 -3.26 -22.98 6.34
CA THR A 226 -4.65 -22.54 6.42
C THR A 226 -5.34 -23.54 7.34
N GLY A 227 -5.56 -23.14 8.59
CA GLY A 227 -6.38 -23.88 9.54
C GLY A 227 -7.83 -23.93 9.07
N ALA A 228 -8.13 -24.84 8.15
CA ALA A 228 -9.46 -25.33 7.89
C ALA A 228 -9.60 -26.67 8.61
N SER A 229 -10.26 -26.65 9.77
CA SER A 229 -10.61 -27.86 10.53
C SER A 229 -11.51 -28.78 9.69
N PRO A 230 -11.26 -30.11 9.63
CA PRO A 230 -12.29 -31.04 9.22
C PRO A 230 -13.25 -31.27 10.40
N ALA A 231 -14.55 -31.14 10.13
CA ALA A 231 -15.61 -31.47 11.06
C ALA A 231 -15.46 -32.93 11.55
N LEU A 232 -15.22 -33.11 12.85
CA LEU A 232 -15.33 -34.41 13.50
C LEU A 232 -16.80 -34.72 13.72
N SER A 233 -17.29 -35.66 12.91
CA SER A 233 -18.56 -36.35 13.05
C SER A 233 -18.70 -36.98 14.44
N SER A 234 -19.80 -36.65 15.11
CA SER A 234 -20.25 -37.28 16.34
C SER A 234 -20.81 -38.69 16.04
N SER A 235 -20.40 -39.67 16.83
CA SER A 235 -21.19 -40.89 17.03
C SER A 235 -21.18 -41.27 18.51
N PRO A 236 -22.34 -41.61 19.09
CA PRO A 236 -22.49 -41.82 20.52
C PRO A 236 -22.03 -43.22 20.93
N ARG A 237 -21.42 -43.32 22.11
CA ARG A 237 -21.20 -44.58 22.82
C ARG A 237 -22.46 -44.93 23.62
N ASN A 238 -22.92 -46.18 23.46
CA ASN A 238 -23.49 -47.03 24.52
C ASN A 238 -23.71 -48.46 23.96
N PRO A 239 -23.93 -49.48 24.81
CA PRO A 239 -24.07 -49.46 26.28
C PRO A 239 -22.86 -49.99 27.07
#